data_AF-A0A7C2TS63-F1
#
_entry.id   AF-A0A7C2TS63-F1
#
_cell.length_a   1.000
_cell.length_b   1.000
_cell.length_c   1.000
_cell.angle_alpha   90.00
_cell.angle_beta   90.00
_cell.angle_gamma   90.00
#
_symmetry.space_group_name_H-M   'P 1'
#
loop_
_entity.id
_entity.type
_entity.pdbx_description
1 polymer ?
#
loop_
_entity_poly.entity_id
_entity_poly.type
_entity_poly.pdbx_seq_one_letter_code
_entity_poly.pdbx_strand_id
1 'polypeptide(L)'
;MPNTQVKTIEEEMKYSYMDYAMSVIVGRSLPDVRDGLKPVQRRILYSMYEMGLTHDKPFRKCARIVGEVMGKYHPHGEAPIYDALVRMAQPFSLRYTLVEGQGNFGSIDGDSPAAMRYTEARMERLAEEMLEDIDKETVPMMQNFDGSLNEPVFLPGKVPNLLINGSSGIAVGMATNIPPHNISDVVDAIIYYIDHRECSVDDLIPIIKGPDFPTGGILFNYTGLIEAYRTGRGTVRLRGRYELQGKDIIFTEIPYEVNKSELLKKIGELVKDNRINGIQAIKDESNKEGIRIVIRTKKDANTDIVLNQLFEHTQLEISYGIINLALVDNVP
;
A
#
# COMPACT_ATOMS: atom_id res chain seq x y z
N MET A 1 51.34 -18.50 7.23
CA MET A 1 50.43 -17.87 8.21
C MET A 1 49.30 -17.26 7.40
N PRO A 2 48.02 -17.50 7.71
CA PRO A 2 46.97 -16.76 7.02
C PRO A 2 47.20 -15.27 7.26
N ASN A 3 47.12 -14.47 6.20
CA ASN A 3 47.24 -13.01 6.27
C ASN A 3 46.11 -12.48 7.16
N THR A 4 46.35 -12.33 8.46
CA THR A 4 45.40 -11.71 9.37
C THR A 4 45.34 -10.22 9.04
N GLN A 5 44.30 -9.79 8.32
CA GLN A 5 44.00 -8.38 8.16
C GLN A 5 43.48 -7.85 9.49
N VAL A 6 44.27 -7.00 10.14
CA VAL A 6 43.83 -6.24 11.30
C VAL A 6 43.02 -5.04 10.78
N LYS A 7 41.73 -5.02 11.08
CA LYS A 7 40.85 -3.86 10.83
C LYS A 7 40.58 -3.14 12.14
N THR A 8 40.43 -1.82 12.09
CA THR A 8 39.95 -1.07 13.25
C THR A 8 38.46 -1.36 13.49
N ILE A 9 38.01 -1.22 14.74
CA ILE A 9 36.58 -1.36 15.08
C ILE A 9 35.76 -0.34 14.28
N GLU A 10 36.25 0.88 14.12
CA GLU A 10 35.56 1.95 13.38
C GLU A 10 35.37 1.58 11.90
N GLU A 11 36.42 1.09 11.24
CA GLU A 11 36.33 0.64 9.84
C GLU A 11 35.36 -0.53 9.66
N GLU A 12 35.42 -1.51 10.56
CA GLU A 12 34.55 -2.69 10.48
C GLU A 12 33.08 -2.33 10.78
N MET A 13 32.83 -1.46 11.77
CA MET A 13 31.49 -0.95 12.04
C MET A 13 30.93 -0.16 10.85
N LYS A 14 31.72 0.72 10.24
CA LYS A 14 31.29 1.50 9.08
C LYS A 14 30.98 0.60 7.88
N TYR A 15 31.84 -0.37 7.60
CA TYR A 15 31.65 -1.32 6.50
C TYR A 15 30.39 -2.17 6.72
N SER A 16 30.30 -2.84 7.87
CA SER A 16 29.16 -3.71 8.20
C SER A 16 27.82 -2.94 8.24
N TYR A 17 27.82 -1.71 8.76
CA TYR A 17 26.62 -0.87 8.77
C TYR A 17 26.20 -0.47 7.35
N MET A 18 27.16 -0.08 6.50
CA MET A 18 26.86 0.37 5.14
C MET A 18 26.40 -0.77 4.25
N ASP A 19 27.01 -1.95 4.37
CA ASP A 19 26.61 -3.16 3.65
C ASP A 19 25.18 -3.59 4.04
N TYR A 20 24.91 -3.64 5.35
CA TYR A 20 23.55 -3.88 5.85
C TYR A 20 22.55 -2.82 5.36
N ALA A 21 22.89 -1.53 5.47
CA ALA A 21 22.01 -0.44 5.05
C ALA A 21 21.66 -0.55 3.56
N MET A 22 22.65 -0.75 2.70
CA MET A 22 22.44 -0.92 1.25
C MET A 22 21.57 -2.15 0.94
N SER A 23 21.83 -3.29 1.61
CA SER A 23 21.02 -4.50 1.42
C SER A 23 19.55 -4.30 1.79
N VAL A 24 19.25 -3.53 2.85
CA VAL A 24 17.87 -3.24 3.29
C VAL A 24 17.18 -2.25 2.37
N ILE A 25 17.90 -1.23 1.92
CA ILE A 25 17.39 -0.19 1.03
C ILE A 25 16.99 -0.80 -0.31
N VAL A 26 17.92 -1.51 -0.97
CA VAL A 26 17.71 -2.06 -2.32
C VAL A 26 16.90 -3.35 -2.30
N GLY A 27 17.15 -4.22 -1.31
CA GLY A 27 16.62 -5.58 -1.28
C GLY A 27 15.28 -5.77 -0.60
N ARG A 28 14.70 -4.74 0.04
CA ARG A 28 13.51 -4.92 0.88
C ARG A 28 12.49 -3.79 0.83
N SER A 29 12.91 -2.57 1.15
CA SER A 29 11.95 -1.57 1.64
C SER A 29 11.38 -0.63 0.57
N LEU A 30 12.13 -0.36 -0.50
CA LEU A 30 11.72 0.56 -1.57
C LEU A 30 11.21 -0.20 -2.81
N PRO A 31 10.22 0.35 -3.53
CA PRO A 31 9.78 -0.19 -4.81
C PRO A 31 10.76 0.16 -5.94
N ASP A 32 10.78 -0.63 -7.01
CA ASP A 32 11.41 -0.24 -8.28
C ASP A 32 10.51 0.74 -9.04
N VAL A 33 11.08 1.78 -9.65
CA VAL A 33 10.31 2.80 -10.38
C VAL A 33 9.52 2.23 -11.57
N ARG A 34 10.00 1.14 -12.18
CA ARG A 34 9.45 0.58 -13.43
C ARG A 34 8.18 -0.24 -13.19
N ASP A 35 8.20 -1.14 -12.22
CA ASP A 35 7.07 -2.02 -11.92
C ASP A 35 6.33 -1.68 -10.62
N GLY A 36 6.87 -0.77 -9.81
CA GLY A 36 6.30 -0.35 -8.54
C GLY A 36 6.29 -1.42 -7.45
N LEU A 37 7.00 -2.54 -7.64
CA LEU A 37 7.01 -3.67 -6.71
C LEU A 37 8.27 -3.66 -5.85
N LYS A 38 8.08 -4.08 -4.60
CA LYS A 38 9.19 -4.52 -3.74
C LYS A 38 9.64 -5.93 -4.14
N PRO A 39 10.88 -6.33 -3.85
CA PRO A 39 11.39 -7.65 -4.23
C PRO A 39 10.51 -8.82 -3.80
N VAL A 40 9.95 -8.80 -2.58
CA VAL A 40 9.05 -9.87 -2.11
C VAL A 40 7.76 -9.97 -2.93
N GLN A 41 7.17 -8.84 -3.31
CA GLN A 41 5.94 -8.81 -4.10
C GLN A 41 6.18 -9.33 -5.51
N ARG A 42 7.29 -8.90 -6.14
CA ARG A 42 7.73 -9.38 -7.45
C ARG A 42 7.93 -10.88 -7.48
N ARG A 43 8.65 -11.41 -6.48
CA ARG A 43 8.91 -12.86 -6.34
C ARG A 43 7.63 -13.67 -6.13
N ILE A 44 6.65 -13.13 -5.40
CA ILE A 44 5.33 -13.77 -5.25
C ILE A 44 4.63 -13.86 -6.61
N LEU A 45 4.49 -12.76 -7.33
CA LEU A 45 3.81 -12.75 -8.63
C LEU A 45 4.54 -13.64 -9.65
N TYR A 46 5.87 -13.57 -9.72
CA TYR A 46 6.67 -14.42 -10.60
C TYR A 46 6.52 -15.91 -10.26
N SER A 47 6.53 -16.29 -8.98
CA SER A 47 6.30 -17.68 -8.57
C SER A 47 4.89 -18.15 -8.93
N MET A 48 3.88 -17.30 -8.73
CA MET A 48 2.49 -17.61 -9.10
C MET A 48 2.34 -17.79 -10.61
N TYR A 49 3.07 -17.00 -11.41
CA TYR A 49 3.15 -17.16 -12.86
C TYR A 49 3.78 -18.50 -13.26
N GLU A 50 4.95 -18.86 -12.70
CA GLU A 50 5.59 -20.15 -12.99
C GLU A 50 4.73 -21.35 -12.59
N MET A 51 3.95 -21.21 -11.52
CA MET A 51 2.99 -22.21 -11.06
C MET A 51 1.72 -22.28 -11.94
N GLY A 52 1.54 -21.36 -12.89
CA GLY A 52 0.37 -21.26 -13.75
C GLY A 52 -0.91 -20.84 -13.02
N LEU A 53 -0.81 -19.97 -12.01
CA LEU A 53 -1.93 -19.53 -11.17
C LEU A 53 -2.62 -18.28 -11.70
N THR A 54 -3.02 -18.31 -12.97
CA THR A 54 -3.77 -17.25 -13.63
C THR A 54 -5.21 -17.15 -13.09
N HIS A 55 -5.85 -16.01 -13.32
CA HIS A 55 -7.19 -15.62 -12.88
C HIS A 55 -8.28 -16.58 -13.38
N ASP A 56 -8.03 -17.35 -14.45
CA ASP A 56 -8.97 -18.33 -15.00
C ASP A 56 -8.80 -19.74 -14.38
N LYS A 57 -7.78 -19.95 -13.54
CA LYS A 57 -7.49 -21.25 -12.91
C LYS A 57 -8.07 -21.37 -11.50
N PRO A 58 -8.25 -22.60 -10.99
CA PRO A 58 -8.68 -22.80 -9.61
C PRO A 58 -7.67 -22.25 -8.62
N PHE A 59 -8.17 -21.74 -7.48
CA PHE A 59 -7.35 -21.30 -6.37
C PHE A 59 -6.36 -22.39 -5.89
N ARG A 60 -5.27 -21.95 -5.27
CA ARG A 60 -4.28 -22.83 -4.63
C ARG A 60 -4.02 -22.41 -3.21
N LYS A 61 -3.77 -23.38 -2.33
CA LYS A 61 -3.38 -23.14 -0.94
C LYS A 61 -2.21 -22.14 -0.86
N CYS A 62 -2.37 -21.10 -0.05
CA CYS A 62 -1.35 -20.08 0.15
C CYS A 62 -0.04 -20.69 0.66
N ALA A 63 -0.12 -21.72 1.51
CA ALA A 63 1.05 -22.47 1.98
C ALA A 63 1.92 -23.03 0.83
N ARG A 64 1.31 -23.44 -0.29
CA ARG A 64 2.04 -23.92 -1.46
C ARG A 64 2.76 -22.78 -2.19
N ILE A 65 2.08 -21.65 -2.36
CA ILE A 65 2.65 -20.46 -3.00
C ILE A 65 3.82 -19.92 -2.18
N VAL A 66 3.63 -19.75 -0.87
CA VAL A 66 4.66 -19.30 0.07
C VAL A 66 5.87 -20.23 0.06
N GLY A 67 5.64 -21.55 0.05
CA GLY A 67 6.71 -22.55 -0.04
C GLY A 67 7.54 -22.45 -1.33
N GLU A 68 6.90 -22.24 -2.47
CA GLU A 68 7.58 -22.06 -3.77
C GLU A 68 8.42 -20.77 -3.78
N VAL A 69 7.85 -19.65 -3.33
CA VAL A 69 8.56 -18.37 -3.24
C VAL A 69 9.77 -18.49 -2.32
N MET A 70 9.59 -19.10 -1.15
CA MET A 70 10.65 -19.27 -0.16
C MET A 70 11.77 -20.20 -0.68
N GLY A 71 11.39 -21.31 -1.29
CA GLY A 71 12.32 -22.32 -1.77
C GLY A 71 13.16 -21.88 -2.97
N LYS A 72 12.61 -21.04 -3.85
CA LYS A 72 13.26 -20.65 -5.11
C LYS A 72 13.87 -19.26 -5.09
N TYR A 73 13.22 -18.27 -4.48
CA TYR A 73 13.54 -16.85 -4.72
C TYR A 73 13.74 -16.01 -3.47
N HIS A 74 13.07 -16.33 -2.36
CA HIS A 74 13.05 -15.47 -1.18
C HIS A 74 13.55 -16.20 0.08
N PRO A 75 14.86 -16.15 0.40
CA PRO A 75 15.47 -16.92 1.50
C PRO A 75 15.20 -16.27 2.87
N HIS A 76 13.94 -15.97 3.16
CA HIS A 76 13.45 -15.38 4.40
C HIS A 76 12.25 -16.17 4.92
N GLY A 77 11.81 -15.87 6.15
CA GLY A 77 10.73 -16.63 6.79
C GLY A 77 9.42 -16.61 6.01
N GLU A 78 8.60 -17.65 6.23
CA GLU A 78 7.28 -17.82 5.61
C GLU A 78 6.32 -16.65 5.91
N ALA A 79 6.38 -16.09 7.13
CA ALA A 79 5.44 -15.07 7.59
C ALA A 79 5.51 -13.77 6.77
N PRO A 80 6.69 -13.12 6.56
CA PRO A 80 6.79 -11.96 5.68
C PRO A 80 6.28 -12.18 4.25
N ILE A 81 6.48 -13.37 3.69
CA ILE A 81 6.00 -13.71 2.34
C ILE A 81 4.48 -13.81 2.35
N TYR A 82 3.92 -14.50 3.35
CA TYR A 82 2.48 -14.64 3.50
C TYR A 82 1.80 -13.29 3.77
N ASP A 83 2.37 -12.45 4.63
CA ASP A 83 1.84 -11.12 4.93
C ASP A 83 1.84 -10.23 3.68
N ALA A 84 2.90 -10.29 2.86
CA ALA A 84 2.95 -9.59 1.58
C ALA A 84 1.90 -10.11 0.60
N LEU A 85 1.71 -11.43 0.50
CA LEU A 85 0.66 -12.05 -0.33
C LEU A 85 -0.73 -11.63 0.12
N VAL A 86 -0.99 -11.66 1.43
CA VAL A 86 -2.28 -11.25 2.01
C VAL A 86 -2.55 -9.77 1.70
N ARG A 87 -1.56 -8.88 1.90
CA ARG A 87 -1.72 -7.45 1.58
C ARG A 87 -2.07 -7.23 0.12
N MET A 88 -1.48 -8.00 -0.80
CA MET A 88 -1.79 -7.90 -2.24
C MET A 88 -3.21 -8.38 -2.62
N ALA A 89 -3.89 -9.07 -1.70
CA ALA A 89 -5.27 -9.54 -1.85
C ALA A 89 -6.30 -8.76 -1.03
N GLN A 90 -5.88 -7.75 -0.27
CA GLN A 90 -6.78 -6.95 0.56
C GLN A 90 -7.32 -5.75 -0.22
N PRO A 91 -8.64 -5.69 -0.53
CA PRO A 91 -9.23 -4.59 -1.31
C PRO A 91 -9.26 -3.26 -0.56
N PHE A 92 -9.12 -3.26 0.76
CA PHE A 92 -8.97 -2.05 1.57
C PHE A 92 -7.51 -1.58 1.68
N SER A 93 -6.54 -2.40 1.24
CA SER A 93 -5.12 -2.07 1.28
C SER A 93 -4.58 -1.62 -0.07
N LEU A 94 -5.00 -2.23 -1.18
CA LEU A 94 -4.58 -1.85 -2.53
C LEU A 94 -5.76 -1.31 -3.32
N ARG A 95 -5.50 -0.30 -4.15
CA ARG A 95 -6.54 0.27 -5.02
C ARG A 95 -6.98 -0.70 -6.12
N TYR A 96 -6.03 -1.49 -6.62
CA TYR A 96 -6.24 -2.61 -7.53
C TYR A 96 -5.45 -3.81 -7.02
N THR A 97 -6.14 -4.81 -6.49
CA THR A 97 -5.50 -6.04 -5.99
C THR A 97 -4.74 -6.75 -7.10
N LEU A 98 -3.62 -7.39 -6.74
CA LEU A 98 -2.79 -8.17 -7.66
C LEU A 98 -2.97 -9.69 -7.42
N VAL A 99 -3.54 -10.04 -6.27
CA VAL A 99 -3.82 -11.42 -5.87
C VAL A 99 -5.30 -11.51 -5.51
N GLU A 100 -5.98 -12.53 -6.01
CA GLU A 100 -7.35 -12.85 -5.62
C GLU A 100 -7.29 -13.92 -4.52
N GLY A 101 -7.88 -13.61 -3.36
CA GLY A 101 -7.88 -14.49 -2.18
C GLY A 101 -9.23 -15.17 -1.94
N GLN A 102 -9.21 -16.44 -1.55
CA GLN A 102 -10.35 -17.19 -1.04
C GLN A 102 -10.12 -17.61 0.41
N GLY A 103 -10.98 -17.14 1.31
CA GLY A 103 -10.89 -17.36 2.76
C GLY A 103 -10.88 -16.04 3.54
N ASN A 104 -10.46 -16.08 4.81
CA ASN A 104 -10.30 -14.87 5.61
C ASN A 104 -8.91 -14.25 5.40
N PHE A 105 -8.85 -13.13 4.69
CA PHE A 105 -7.64 -12.34 4.43
C PHE A 105 -7.53 -11.11 5.34
N GLY A 106 -8.27 -11.09 6.45
CA GLY A 106 -8.34 -9.98 7.39
C GLY A 106 -9.40 -8.95 7.00
N SER A 107 -9.51 -7.91 7.81
CA SER A 107 -10.55 -6.88 7.69
C SER A 107 -10.00 -5.48 7.99
N ILE A 108 -10.77 -4.45 7.60
CA ILE A 108 -10.48 -3.05 7.98
C ILE A 108 -10.60 -2.81 9.49
N ASP A 109 -11.23 -3.74 10.21
CA ASP A 109 -11.32 -3.75 11.67
C ASP A 109 -10.00 -4.18 12.34
N GLY A 110 -9.02 -4.65 11.57
CA GLY A 110 -7.72 -5.12 12.06
C GLY A 110 -7.71 -6.58 12.45
N ASP A 111 -8.73 -7.35 12.09
CA ASP A 111 -8.69 -8.79 12.28
C ASP A 111 -7.56 -9.37 11.44
N SER A 112 -6.69 -10.15 12.06
CA SER A 112 -5.62 -10.84 11.36
C SER A 112 -6.18 -11.83 10.32
N PRO A 113 -5.49 -12.04 9.19
CA PRO A 113 -5.85 -13.08 8.25
C PRO A 113 -5.79 -14.46 8.91
N ALA A 114 -6.57 -15.41 8.38
CA ALA A 114 -6.40 -16.81 8.76
C ALA A 114 -5.01 -17.31 8.33
N ALA A 115 -4.50 -18.35 8.99
CA ALA A 115 -3.21 -18.94 8.64
C ALA A 115 -3.20 -19.50 7.19
N MET A 116 -2.04 -19.47 6.52
CA MET A 116 -1.84 -19.86 5.12
C MET A 116 -2.28 -21.30 4.74
N ARG A 117 -2.53 -22.15 5.74
CA ARG A 117 -3.09 -23.50 5.56
C ARG A 117 -4.59 -23.50 5.25
N TYR A 118 -5.30 -22.43 5.59
CA TYR A 118 -6.75 -22.30 5.36
C TYR A 118 -7.07 -21.51 4.11
N THR A 119 -6.27 -20.48 3.81
CA THR A 119 -6.48 -19.56 2.69
C THR A 119 -5.97 -20.14 1.37
N GLU A 120 -6.60 -19.72 0.29
CA GLU A 120 -6.20 -20.03 -1.08
C GLU A 120 -6.10 -18.75 -1.90
N ALA A 121 -5.25 -18.74 -2.93
CA ALA A 121 -5.02 -17.56 -3.77
C ALA A 121 -4.72 -17.96 -5.22
N ARG A 122 -4.93 -16.99 -6.12
CA ARG A 122 -4.48 -16.97 -7.53
C ARG A 122 -4.22 -15.52 -7.95
N MET A 123 -3.65 -15.29 -9.13
CA MET A 123 -3.42 -13.92 -9.62
C MET A 123 -4.73 -13.27 -10.03
N GLU A 124 -4.82 -11.96 -9.81
CA GLU A 124 -5.84 -11.12 -10.47
C GLU A 124 -5.47 -10.93 -11.93
N ARG A 125 -6.48 -10.68 -12.78
CA ARG A 125 -6.24 -10.45 -14.21
C ARG A 125 -5.26 -9.30 -14.46
N LEU A 126 -5.31 -8.23 -13.64
CA LEU A 126 -4.38 -7.09 -13.75
C LEU A 126 -2.92 -7.50 -13.51
N ALA A 127 -2.67 -8.46 -12.62
CA ALA A 127 -1.32 -8.93 -12.33
C ALA A 127 -0.72 -9.70 -13.50
N GLU A 128 -1.53 -10.40 -14.30
CA GLU A 128 -1.07 -11.06 -15.53
C GLU A 128 -0.56 -10.06 -16.56
N GLU A 129 -1.23 -8.91 -16.71
CA GLU A 129 -0.78 -7.82 -17.60
C GLU A 129 0.60 -7.27 -17.18
N MET A 130 0.96 -7.36 -15.89
CA MET A 130 2.30 -6.98 -15.43
C MET A 130 3.39 -7.97 -15.84
N LEU A 131 3.03 -9.24 -16.06
CA LEU A 131 3.90 -10.38 -16.38
C LEU A 131 3.89 -10.74 -17.87
N GLU A 132 3.02 -10.10 -18.66
CA GLU A 132 2.87 -10.42 -20.07
C GLU A 132 4.21 -10.27 -20.81
N ASP A 133 4.50 -11.23 -21.70
CA ASP A 133 5.74 -11.30 -22.49
C ASP A 133 7.04 -11.51 -21.69
N ILE A 134 6.98 -11.87 -20.40
CA ILE A 134 8.18 -12.15 -19.58
C ILE A 134 8.99 -13.35 -20.10
N ASP A 135 8.36 -14.28 -20.81
CA ASP A 135 8.97 -15.46 -21.43
C ASP A 135 9.73 -15.15 -22.73
N LYS A 136 9.61 -13.92 -23.26
CA LYS A 136 10.22 -13.48 -24.53
C LYS A 136 11.49 -12.66 -24.34
N GLU A 137 12.22 -12.90 -23.24
CA GLU A 137 13.48 -12.21 -22.92
C GLU A 137 13.31 -10.66 -22.87
N THR A 138 12.17 -10.18 -22.39
CA THR A 138 11.81 -8.74 -22.39
C THR A 138 12.42 -7.95 -21.23
N VAL A 139 12.88 -8.64 -20.19
CA VAL A 139 13.45 -8.03 -18.97
C VAL A 139 14.76 -8.71 -18.59
N PRO A 140 15.71 -7.98 -17.97
CA PRO A 140 16.91 -8.58 -17.44
C PRO A 140 16.57 -9.56 -16.30
N MET A 141 17.20 -10.72 -16.35
CA MET A 141 17.16 -11.74 -15.31
C MET A 141 18.44 -11.67 -14.48
N MET A 142 18.34 -12.02 -13.20
CA MET A 142 19.46 -12.21 -12.30
C MET A 142 19.42 -13.60 -11.67
N GLN A 143 20.57 -14.12 -11.24
CA GLN A 143 20.60 -15.37 -10.48
C GLN A 143 19.88 -15.18 -9.13
N ASN A 144 19.15 -16.22 -8.71
CA ASN A 144 18.55 -16.30 -7.39
C ASN A 144 19.65 -16.47 -6.30
N PHE A 145 19.22 -16.55 -5.05
CA PHE A 145 20.13 -16.53 -3.89
C PHE A 145 21.14 -17.70 -3.81
N ASP A 146 20.87 -18.84 -4.46
CA ASP A 146 21.77 -20.01 -4.50
C ASP A 146 22.38 -20.28 -5.88
N GLY A 147 22.10 -19.41 -6.87
CA GLY A 147 22.63 -19.52 -8.24
C GLY A 147 22.03 -20.66 -9.07
N SER A 148 21.01 -21.36 -8.57
CA SER A 148 20.39 -22.50 -9.28
C SER A 148 19.31 -22.10 -10.28
N LEU A 149 18.70 -20.93 -10.09
CA LEU A 149 17.60 -20.40 -10.90
C LEU A 149 17.85 -18.93 -11.27
N ASN A 150 17.06 -18.45 -12.22
CA ASN A 150 17.01 -17.03 -12.57
C ASN A 150 15.68 -16.42 -12.11
N GLU A 151 15.71 -15.14 -11.73
CA GLU A 151 14.55 -14.33 -11.38
C GLU A 151 14.60 -12.97 -12.07
N PRO A 152 13.45 -12.35 -12.40
CA PRO A 152 13.41 -11.06 -13.05
C PRO A 152 13.86 -9.95 -12.09
N VAL A 153 14.71 -9.03 -12.57
CA VAL A 153 15.09 -7.83 -11.81
C VAL A 153 13.87 -6.93 -11.60
N PHE A 154 13.06 -6.76 -12.64
CA PHE A 154 11.76 -6.09 -12.66
C PHE A 154 10.82 -6.80 -13.63
N LEU A 155 9.50 -6.62 -13.47
CA LEU A 155 8.50 -7.20 -14.38
C LEU A 155 8.34 -6.33 -15.66
N PRO A 156 7.89 -6.91 -16.80
CA PRO A 156 7.66 -6.17 -18.04
C PRO A 156 6.81 -4.89 -17.87
N GLY A 157 5.86 -4.88 -16.95
CA GLY A 157 5.30 -3.65 -16.40
C GLY A 157 4.40 -2.85 -17.34
N LYS A 158 3.53 -3.51 -18.13
CA LYS A 158 2.53 -2.81 -18.98
C LYS A 158 1.56 -1.92 -18.20
N VAL A 159 1.40 -2.22 -16.91
CA VAL A 159 0.57 -1.46 -15.98
C VAL A 159 1.45 -0.52 -15.15
N PRO A 160 1.12 0.78 -15.03
CA PRO A 160 1.86 1.75 -14.22
C PRO A 160 1.60 1.55 -12.71
N ASN A 161 1.97 0.37 -12.20
CA ASN A 161 1.56 -0.15 -10.89
C ASN A 161 2.03 0.74 -9.72
N LEU A 162 3.22 1.36 -9.83
CA LEU A 162 3.73 2.28 -8.81
C LEU A 162 2.75 3.41 -8.49
N LEU A 163 2.11 3.99 -9.51
CA LEU A 163 1.20 5.12 -9.34
C LEU A 163 -0.19 4.67 -8.95
N ILE A 164 -0.71 3.60 -9.57
CA ILE A 164 -2.11 3.18 -9.32
C ILE A 164 -2.29 2.53 -7.95
N ASN A 165 -1.28 1.81 -7.46
CA ASN A 165 -1.34 1.12 -6.16
C ASN A 165 -0.52 1.82 -5.08
N GLY A 166 0.43 2.67 -5.45
CA GLY A 166 1.31 3.33 -4.49
C GLY A 166 2.31 2.35 -3.84
N SER A 167 3.03 2.86 -2.86
CA SER A 167 3.95 2.07 -2.05
C SER A 167 4.26 2.78 -0.75
N SER A 168 4.31 2.06 0.36
CA SER A 168 4.73 2.59 1.65
C SER A 168 5.84 1.71 2.22
N GLY A 169 6.89 2.31 2.78
CA GLY A 169 8.04 1.56 3.27
C GLY A 169 9.04 2.41 4.04
N ILE A 170 9.72 1.79 4.98
CA ILE A 170 10.78 2.42 5.79
C ILE A 170 12.05 1.62 5.56
N ALA A 171 13.12 2.29 5.15
CA ALA A 171 14.45 1.72 5.02
C ALA A 171 15.43 2.43 5.97
N VAL A 172 16.71 2.08 5.90
CA VAL A 172 17.72 2.73 6.75
C VAL A 172 17.92 4.17 6.31
N GLY A 173 17.46 5.12 7.13
CA GLY A 173 17.62 6.57 6.90
C GLY A 173 16.66 7.19 5.89
N MET A 174 15.71 6.43 5.34
CA MET A 174 14.79 6.91 4.31
C MET A 174 13.42 6.22 4.42
N ALA A 175 12.41 6.86 3.84
CA ALA A 175 11.05 6.32 3.78
C ALA A 175 10.41 6.67 2.44
N THR A 176 9.44 5.85 2.03
CA THR A 176 8.57 6.09 0.90
C THR A 176 7.12 5.99 1.36
N ASN A 177 6.28 6.88 0.86
CA ASN A 177 4.84 6.87 1.07
C ASN A 177 4.16 7.52 -0.15
N ILE A 178 3.94 6.69 -1.17
CA ILE A 178 3.34 7.06 -2.45
C ILE A 178 1.86 6.66 -2.39
N PRO A 179 0.92 7.61 -2.49
CA PRO A 179 -0.49 7.28 -2.49
C PRO A 179 -0.94 6.64 -3.82
N PRO A 180 -1.99 5.80 -3.80
CA PRO A 180 -2.59 5.24 -5.01
C PRO A 180 -3.32 6.30 -5.84
N HIS A 181 -3.47 6.06 -7.14
CA HIS A 181 -4.16 6.94 -8.09
C HIS A 181 -5.13 6.15 -8.98
N ASN A 182 -6.08 6.85 -9.57
CA ASN A 182 -7.02 6.24 -10.50
C ASN A 182 -6.28 5.80 -11.78
N ILE A 183 -6.50 4.56 -12.23
CA ILE A 183 -5.83 4.04 -13.43
C ILE A 183 -6.14 4.87 -14.69
N SER A 184 -7.36 5.40 -14.81
CA SER A 184 -7.76 6.18 -15.99
C SER A 184 -7.01 7.50 -16.04
N ASP A 185 -6.98 8.23 -14.93
CA ASP A 185 -6.25 9.50 -14.82
C ASP A 185 -4.73 9.29 -15.08
N VAL A 186 -4.15 8.19 -14.59
CA VAL A 186 -2.73 7.85 -14.83
C VAL A 186 -2.48 7.51 -16.29
N VAL A 187 -3.34 6.70 -16.92
CA VAL A 187 -3.20 6.33 -18.34
C VAL A 187 -3.38 7.55 -19.24
N ASP A 188 -4.37 8.40 -18.95
CA ASP A 188 -4.60 9.65 -19.68
C ASP A 188 -3.38 10.57 -19.60
N ALA A 189 -2.74 10.67 -18.42
CA ALA A 189 -1.51 11.44 -18.23
C ALA A 189 -0.32 10.84 -19.01
N ILE A 190 -0.20 9.51 -19.06
CA ILE A 190 0.83 8.82 -19.86
C ILE A 190 0.63 9.10 -21.35
N ILE A 191 -0.61 8.98 -21.86
CA ILE A 191 -0.94 9.29 -23.25
C ILE A 191 -0.61 10.75 -23.57
N TYR A 192 -1.03 11.68 -22.70
CA TYR A 192 -0.75 13.10 -22.86
C TYR A 192 0.77 13.37 -22.94
N TYR A 193 1.56 12.75 -22.05
CA TYR A 193 3.02 12.88 -22.05
C TYR A 193 3.68 12.27 -23.30
N ILE A 194 3.14 11.16 -23.82
CA ILE A 194 3.64 10.56 -25.07
C ILE A 194 3.46 11.53 -26.24
N ASP A 195 2.31 12.19 -26.32
CA ASP A 195 1.97 13.13 -27.38
C ASP A 195 2.65 14.50 -27.20
N HIS A 196 2.95 14.90 -25.95
CA HIS A 196 3.51 16.20 -25.57
C HIS A 196 4.75 16.04 -24.68
N ARG A 197 5.86 15.56 -25.25
CA ARG A 197 7.09 15.24 -24.50
C ARG A 197 7.72 16.39 -23.72
N GLU A 198 7.44 17.63 -24.12
CA GLU A 198 7.93 18.86 -23.47
C GLU A 198 6.96 19.42 -22.42
N CYS A 199 5.88 18.70 -22.08
CA CYS A 199 4.92 19.17 -21.09
C CYS A 199 5.58 19.27 -19.70
N SER A 200 5.16 20.27 -18.95
CA SER A 200 5.54 20.44 -17.55
C SER A 200 4.69 19.56 -16.64
N VAL A 201 5.11 19.43 -15.38
CA VAL A 201 4.28 18.80 -14.33
C VAL A 201 2.94 19.53 -14.20
N ASP A 202 2.93 20.84 -14.36
CA ASP A 202 1.72 21.66 -14.23
C ASP A 202 0.68 21.37 -15.32
N ASP A 203 1.11 20.89 -16.49
CA ASP A 203 0.22 20.46 -17.56
C ASP A 203 -0.45 19.10 -17.25
N LEU A 204 0.16 18.27 -16.41
CA LEU A 204 -0.34 16.96 -16.01
C LEU A 204 -1.30 17.02 -14.80
N ILE A 205 -1.15 18.03 -13.94
CA ILE A 205 -1.98 18.20 -12.73
C ILE A 205 -3.49 18.23 -13.03
N PRO A 206 -3.98 18.91 -14.08
CA PRO A 206 -5.41 18.87 -14.43
C PRO A 206 -5.93 17.49 -14.85
N ILE A 207 -5.04 16.60 -15.32
CA ILE A 207 -5.37 15.24 -15.75
C ILE A 207 -5.40 14.31 -14.53
N ILE A 208 -4.36 14.38 -13.68
CA ILE A 208 -4.29 13.63 -12.43
C ILE A 208 -5.02 14.39 -11.32
N LYS A 209 -6.33 14.13 -11.18
CA LYS A 209 -7.21 14.84 -10.24
C LYS A 209 -6.76 14.75 -8.78
N GLY A 210 -6.05 13.68 -8.43
CA GLY A 210 -5.48 13.45 -7.12
C GLY A 210 -5.35 11.96 -6.80
N PRO A 211 -4.91 11.62 -5.59
CA PRO A 211 -4.95 10.25 -5.09
C PRO A 211 -6.36 9.64 -5.08
N ASP A 212 -6.43 8.32 -5.33
CA ASP A 212 -7.66 7.52 -5.31
C ASP A 212 -7.47 6.37 -4.31
N PHE A 213 -7.84 6.60 -3.05
CA PHE A 213 -7.65 5.63 -1.96
C PHE A 213 -8.70 4.52 -2.01
N PRO A 214 -8.33 3.24 -1.74
CA PRO A 214 -9.28 2.13 -1.73
C PRO A 214 -10.39 2.25 -0.67
N THR A 215 -10.15 3.01 0.39
CA THR A 215 -11.13 3.28 1.45
C THR A 215 -12.00 4.51 1.16
N GLY A 216 -11.79 5.17 0.02
CA GLY A 216 -12.43 6.44 -0.33
C GLY A 216 -11.95 7.60 0.56
N GLY A 217 -12.90 8.44 0.94
CA GLY A 217 -12.71 9.65 1.72
C GLY A 217 -12.85 10.92 0.90
N ILE A 218 -12.58 12.04 1.55
CA ILE A 218 -12.66 13.39 1.00
C ILE A 218 -11.28 14.03 1.12
N LEU A 219 -10.68 14.34 -0.03
CA LEU A 219 -9.44 15.10 -0.11
C LEU A 219 -9.74 16.60 -0.18
N PHE A 220 -8.98 17.37 0.60
CA PHE A 220 -9.06 18.82 0.61
C PHE A 220 -7.71 19.43 0.99
N ASN A 221 -7.59 20.74 0.79
CA ASN A 221 -6.34 21.48 0.93
C ASN A 221 -5.22 20.94 0.01
N TYR A 222 -5.43 21.08 -1.30
CA TYR A 222 -4.61 20.51 -2.37
C TYR A 222 -3.22 21.16 -2.53
N THR A 223 -2.93 22.27 -1.85
CA THR A 223 -1.66 22.99 -2.00
C THR A 223 -0.45 22.09 -1.76
N GLY A 224 -0.48 21.27 -0.70
CA GLY A 224 0.60 20.34 -0.41
C GLY A 224 0.65 19.12 -1.34
N LEU A 225 -0.48 18.75 -1.98
CA LEU A 225 -0.50 17.70 -3.01
C LEU A 225 0.17 18.19 -4.30
N ILE A 226 -0.16 19.42 -4.72
CA ILE A 226 0.46 20.04 -5.91
C ILE A 226 1.97 20.14 -5.73
N GLU A 227 2.42 20.54 -4.53
CA GLU A 227 3.85 20.57 -4.21
C GLU A 227 4.48 19.16 -4.23
N ALA A 228 3.76 18.15 -3.75
CA ALA A 228 4.21 16.77 -3.80
C ALA A 228 4.38 16.26 -5.23
N TYR A 229 3.52 16.66 -6.17
CA TYR A 229 3.69 16.31 -7.59
C TYR A 229 4.89 16.99 -8.23
N ARG A 230 5.25 18.21 -7.81
CA ARG A 230 6.41 18.94 -8.33
C ARG A 230 7.74 18.48 -7.73
N THR A 231 7.75 18.12 -6.45
CA THR A 231 8.99 17.92 -5.68
C THR A 231 9.17 16.51 -5.12
N GLY A 232 8.12 15.68 -5.18
CA GLY A 232 8.08 14.37 -4.55
C GLY A 232 7.76 14.39 -3.06
N ARG A 233 7.55 15.56 -2.43
CA ARG A 233 7.21 15.65 -1.01
C ARG A 233 6.09 16.64 -0.74
N GLY A 234 5.17 16.27 0.14
CA GLY A 234 4.12 17.18 0.57
C GLY A 234 3.13 16.50 1.50
N THR A 235 2.00 17.15 1.73
CA THR A 235 0.94 16.64 2.60
C THR A 235 -0.42 16.96 2.00
N VAL A 236 -1.40 16.09 2.26
CA VAL A 236 -2.80 16.32 1.90
C VAL A 236 -3.71 15.94 3.06
N ARG A 237 -4.82 16.66 3.26
CA ARG A 237 -5.80 16.28 4.28
C ARG A 237 -6.79 15.28 3.70
N LEU A 238 -7.00 14.18 4.43
CA LEU A 238 -7.95 13.14 4.10
C LEU A 238 -8.96 12.99 5.24
N ARG A 239 -10.24 13.10 4.91
CA ARG A 239 -11.35 13.00 5.87
C ARG A 239 -12.31 11.88 5.48
N GLY A 240 -12.91 11.22 6.47
CA GLY A 240 -13.98 10.26 6.23
C GLY A 240 -15.21 10.91 5.61
N ARG A 241 -15.84 10.24 4.64
CA ARG A 241 -17.11 10.70 4.06
C ARG A 241 -18.22 10.53 5.07
N TYR A 242 -19.05 11.55 5.21
CA TYR A 242 -20.17 11.53 6.14
C TYR A 242 -21.41 12.18 5.55
N GLU A 243 -22.55 11.82 6.12
CA GLU A 243 -23.85 12.39 5.86
C GLU A 243 -24.54 12.72 7.19
N LEU A 244 -25.41 13.73 7.18
CA LEU A 244 -26.24 14.09 8.33
C LEU A 244 -27.66 13.58 8.10
N GLN A 245 -28.16 12.76 9.02
CA GLN A 245 -29.55 12.32 9.03
C GLN A 245 -30.25 12.88 10.27
N GLY A 246 -30.86 14.06 10.11
CA GLY A 246 -31.39 14.82 11.24
C GLY A 246 -30.26 15.29 12.16
N LYS A 247 -30.14 14.67 13.33
CA LYS A 247 -29.05 14.93 14.30
C LYS A 247 -27.95 13.88 14.30
N ASP A 248 -28.15 12.76 13.63
CA ASP A 248 -27.18 11.67 13.58
C ASP A 248 -26.12 11.96 12.51
N ILE A 249 -24.86 11.72 12.87
CA ILE A 249 -23.71 11.81 11.97
C ILE A 249 -23.39 10.39 11.51
N ILE A 250 -23.39 10.15 10.20
CA ILE A 250 -23.17 8.82 9.63
C ILE A 250 -21.92 8.88 8.77
N PHE A 251 -20.87 8.17 9.16
CA PHE A 251 -19.68 7.99 8.33
C PHE A 251 -19.83 6.74 7.45
N THR A 252 -19.64 6.92 6.15
CA THR A 252 -19.71 5.86 5.13
C THR A 252 -18.34 5.45 4.61
N GLU A 253 -17.32 6.30 4.81
CA GLU A 253 -15.93 6.04 4.45
C GLU A 253 -15.04 6.58 5.57
N ILE A 254 -13.88 5.95 5.79
CA ILE A 254 -12.86 6.41 6.74
C ILE A 254 -11.54 6.65 6.01
N PRO A 255 -10.63 7.49 6.55
CA PRO A 255 -9.34 7.72 5.92
C PRO A 255 -8.52 6.43 5.74
N TYR A 256 -7.68 6.42 4.72
CA TYR A 256 -6.81 5.29 4.37
C TYR A 256 -5.82 4.97 5.51
N GLU A 257 -5.52 3.67 5.68
CA GLU A 257 -4.68 3.12 6.76
C GLU A 257 -5.19 3.39 8.20
N VAL A 258 -6.44 3.81 8.36
CA VAL A 258 -7.10 3.89 9.68
C VAL A 258 -7.80 2.59 10.02
N ASN A 259 -7.49 2.04 11.19
CA ASN A 259 -8.19 0.88 11.73
C ASN A 259 -9.56 1.30 12.30
N LYS A 260 -10.65 0.69 11.81
CA LYS A 260 -12.02 1.05 12.22
C LYS A 260 -12.28 0.76 13.70
N SER A 261 -11.91 -0.41 14.20
CA SER A 261 -12.11 -0.80 15.60
C SER A 261 -11.40 0.13 16.59
N GLU A 262 -10.13 0.44 16.34
CA GLU A 262 -9.34 1.34 17.17
C GLU A 262 -9.85 2.78 17.10
N LEU A 263 -10.33 3.23 15.92
CA LEU A 263 -10.98 4.52 15.79
C LEU A 263 -12.23 4.61 16.67
N LEU A 264 -13.13 3.62 16.62
CA LEU A 264 -14.36 3.61 17.42
C LEU A 264 -14.06 3.56 18.92
N LYS A 265 -13.11 2.72 19.32
CA LYS A 265 -12.61 2.65 20.70
C LYS A 265 -12.07 4.01 21.15
N LYS A 266 -11.28 4.68 20.30
CA LYS A 266 -10.72 5.99 20.60
C LYS A 266 -11.78 7.06 20.78
N ILE A 267 -12.81 7.07 19.93
CA ILE A 267 -13.95 7.98 20.08
C ILE A 267 -14.64 7.72 21.43
N GLY A 268 -14.87 6.45 21.80
CA GLY A 268 -15.46 6.08 23.08
C GLY A 268 -14.65 6.57 24.29
N GLU A 269 -13.32 6.44 24.26
CA GLU A 269 -12.42 6.99 25.28
C GLU A 269 -12.54 8.51 25.39
N LEU A 270 -12.51 9.23 24.26
CA LEU A 270 -12.59 10.69 24.24
C LEU A 270 -13.94 11.22 24.74
N VAL A 271 -15.03 10.47 24.52
CA VAL A 271 -16.35 10.78 25.09
C VAL A 271 -16.35 10.56 26.61
N LYS A 272 -15.75 9.47 27.09
CA LYS A 272 -15.66 9.17 28.53
C LYS A 272 -14.82 10.21 29.27
N ASP A 273 -13.76 10.71 28.64
CA ASP A 273 -12.85 11.71 29.20
C ASP A 273 -13.37 13.16 29.04
N ASN A 274 -14.60 13.34 28.54
CA ASN A 274 -15.23 14.64 28.25
C ASN A 274 -14.43 15.53 27.29
N ARG A 275 -13.54 14.94 26.49
CA ARG A 275 -12.83 15.64 25.40
C ARG A 275 -13.72 15.86 24.19
N ILE A 276 -14.62 14.90 23.91
CA ILE A 276 -15.69 15.07 22.92
C ILE A 276 -17.02 15.07 23.67
N ASN A 277 -17.75 16.17 23.56
CA ASN A 277 -19.03 16.37 24.22
C ASN A 277 -20.19 16.21 23.24
N GLY A 278 -21.40 15.96 23.75
CA GLY A 278 -22.60 15.93 22.91
C GLY A 278 -22.85 14.62 22.15
N ILE A 279 -22.05 13.57 22.34
CA ILE A 279 -22.34 12.23 21.84
C ILE A 279 -23.22 11.47 22.83
N GLN A 280 -24.30 10.86 22.34
CA GLN A 280 -25.20 9.98 23.08
C GLN A 280 -24.80 8.51 22.93
N ALA A 281 -24.52 8.08 21.71
CA ALA A 281 -24.16 6.69 21.39
C ALA A 281 -23.34 6.61 20.11
N ILE A 282 -22.49 5.59 20.03
CA ILE A 282 -21.71 5.22 18.86
C ILE A 282 -22.16 3.81 18.46
N LYS A 283 -22.50 3.60 17.20
CA LYS A 283 -22.91 2.29 16.68
C LYS A 283 -22.16 1.98 15.39
N ASP A 284 -21.63 0.77 15.31
CA ASP A 284 -21.11 0.22 14.07
C ASP A 284 -22.21 -0.62 13.42
N GLU A 285 -22.76 -0.12 12.32
CA GLU A 285 -23.77 -0.78 11.49
C GLU A 285 -23.13 -1.28 10.16
N SER A 286 -21.79 -1.37 10.11
CA SER A 286 -21.06 -1.85 8.93
C SER A 286 -21.40 -3.30 8.62
N ASN A 287 -21.49 -3.61 7.33
CA ASN A 287 -21.80 -4.94 6.83
C ASN A 287 -20.96 -5.25 5.57
N LYS A 288 -21.31 -6.29 4.82
CA LYS A 288 -20.59 -6.64 3.58
C LYS A 288 -20.74 -5.61 2.46
N GLU A 289 -21.75 -4.74 2.52
CA GLU A 289 -22.03 -3.70 1.52
C GLU A 289 -21.19 -2.43 1.77
N GLY A 290 -20.71 -2.20 2.99
CA GLY A 290 -19.82 -1.09 3.29
C GLY A 290 -19.75 -0.69 4.76
N ILE A 291 -18.99 0.37 4.99
CA ILE A 291 -18.84 0.98 6.32
C ILE A 291 -20.07 1.83 6.63
N ARG A 292 -20.58 1.69 7.85
CA ARG A 292 -21.64 2.56 8.36
C ARG A 292 -21.45 2.79 9.86
N ILE A 293 -20.77 3.87 10.21
CA ILE A 293 -20.57 4.27 11.60
C ILE A 293 -21.59 5.36 11.94
N VAL A 294 -22.49 5.07 12.87
CA VAL A 294 -23.54 5.98 13.30
C VAL A 294 -23.18 6.60 14.65
N ILE A 295 -23.02 7.92 14.67
CA ILE A 295 -22.79 8.70 15.88
C ILE A 295 -24.06 9.50 16.18
N ARG A 296 -24.76 9.10 17.25
CA ARG A 296 -25.98 9.77 17.71
C ARG A 296 -25.61 10.90 18.66
N THR A 297 -26.06 12.11 18.39
CA THR A 297 -25.81 13.26 19.29
C THR A 297 -26.89 13.39 20.36
N LYS A 298 -26.58 14.02 21.49
CA LYS A 298 -27.55 14.36 22.53
C LYS A 298 -28.58 15.36 21.99
N LYS A 299 -29.79 15.37 22.58
CA LYS A 299 -30.91 16.22 22.12
C LYS A 299 -30.58 17.72 22.13
N ASP A 300 -29.75 18.15 23.07
CA ASP A 300 -29.30 19.52 23.31
C ASP A 300 -27.96 19.86 22.63
N ALA A 301 -27.27 18.86 22.06
CA ALA A 301 -26.00 19.08 21.38
C ALA A 301 -26.18 19.72 20.00
N ASN A 302 -25.22 20.57 19.63
CA ASN A 302 -25.06 21.09 18.28
C ASN A 302 -24.21 20.10 17.46
N THR A 303 -24.80 19.52 16.41
CA THR A 303 -24.18 18.49 15.57
C THR A 303 -22.89 18.96 14.89
N ASP A 304 -22.83 20.21 14.42
CA ASP A 304 -21.63 20.75 13.76
C ASP A 304 -20.44 20.87 14.74
N ILE A 305 -20.73 21.23 16.00
CA ILE A 305 -19.70 21.29 17.05
C ILE A 305 -19.16 19.88 17.35
N VAL A 306 -20.05 18.89 17.47
CA VAL A 306 -19.64 17.48 17.69
C VAL A 306 -18.80 16.98 16.51
N LEU A 307 -19.22 17.27 15.29
CA LEU A 307 -18.53 16.89 14.07
C LEU A 307 -17.12 17.49 13.99
N ASN A 308 -16.97 18.78 14.31
CA ASN A 308 -15.66 19.42 14.35
C ASN A 308 -14.75 18.80 15.43
N GLN A 309 -15.28 18.51 16.62
CA GLN A 309 -14.53 17.83 17.68
C GLN A 309 -14.08 16.43 17.25
N LEU A 310 -14.92 15.69 16.51
CA LEU A 310 -14.56 14.40 15.93
C LEU A 310 -13.39 14.53 14.95
N PHE A 311 -13.41 15.49 14.03
CA PHE A 311 -12.30 15.71 13.10
C PHE A 311 -11.02 16.19 13.78
N GLU A 312 -11.13 17.01 14.83
CA GLU A 312 -9.98 17.56 15.53
C GLU A 312 -9.27 16.54 16.42
N HIS A 313 -10.02 15.61 17.04
CA HIS A 313 -9.49 14.74 18.08
C HIS A 313 -9.36 13.27 17.69
N THR A 314 -9.78 12.89 16.48
CA THR A 314 -9.81 11.49 16.04
C THR A 314 -9.20 11.32 14.65
N GLN A 315 -9.00 10.07 14.23
CA GLN A 315 -8.52 9.74 12.89
C GLN A 315 -9.63 9.75 11.82
N LEU A 316 -10.81 10.32 12.10
CA LEU A 316 -11.81 10.63 11.07
C LEU A 316 -11.31 11.70 10.10
N GLU A 317 -10.25 12.44 10.48
CA GLU A 317 -9.49 13.30 9.60
C GLU A 317 -7.99 13.16 9.90
N ILE A 318 -7.18 12.97 8.86
CA ILE A 318 -5.74 12.79 8.98
C ILE A 318 -4.99 13.72 8.02
N SER A 319 -3.71 13.94 8.32
CA SER A 319 -2.74 14.44 7.35
C SER A 319 -2.01 13.25 6.74
N TYR A 320 -2.16 13.04 5.44
CA TYR A 320 -1.41 12.03 4.71
C TYR A 320 -0.11 12.65 4.19
N GLY A 321 1.03 12.15 4.67
CA GLY A 321 2.36 12.61 4.26
C GLY A 321 2.84 11.88 3.01
N ILE A 322 3.13 12.62 1.94
CA ILE A 322 3.57 12.07 0.66
C ILE A 322 5.09 12.15 0.59
N ILE A 323 5.73 11.02 0.32
CA ILE A 323 7.16 10.91 0.10
C ILE A 323 7.38 9.97 -1.09
N ASN A 324 7.56 10.54 -2.28
CA ASN A 324 7.78 9.81 -3.51
C ASN A 324 9.25 9.44 -3.65
N LEU A 325 9.59 8.28 -3.09
CA LEU A 325 10.93 7.69 -3.16
C LEU A 325 10.84 6.28 -3.74
N ALA A 326 11.62 5.98 -4.76
CA ALA A 326 11.66 4.70 -5.45
C ALA A 326 13.06 4.45 -6.01
N LEU A 327 13.40 3.20 -6.25
CA LEU A 327 14.69 2.85 -6.83
C LEU A 327 14.70 3.15 -8.33
N VAL A 328 15.66 3.95 -8.76
CA VAL A 328 16.05 4.14 -10.16
C VAL A 328 17.44 3.54 -10.33
N ASP A 329 17.56 2.49 -11.14
CA ASP A 329 18.82 1.77 -11.34
C ASP A 329 19.50 1.32 -10.02
N ASN A 330 18.69 0.81 -9.08
CA ASN A 330 19.10 0.40 -7.72
C ASN A 330 19.61 1.54 -6.82
N VAL A 331 19.31 2.79 -7.16
CA VAL A 331 19.62 3.98 -6.35
C VAL A 331 18.31 4.63 -5.87
N PRO A 332 18.16 4.93 -4.56
CA PRO A 332 16.98 5.59 -4.01
C PRO A 332 16.70 7.00 -4.53
#